data_AF-A0A7Y6NTS4-F1
#
_entry.id   AF-A0A7Y6NTS4-F1
#
_cell.length_a   1.000
_cell.length_b   1.000
_cell.length_c   1.000
_cell.angle_alpha   90.00
_cell.angle_beta   90.00
_cell.angle_gamma   90.00
#
_symmetry.space_group_name_H-M   'P 1'
#
loop_
_entity.id
_entity.type
_entity.pdbx_description
1 polymer ?
#
loop_
_entity_poly.entity_id
_entity_poly.type
_entity_poly.pdbx_seq_one_letter_code
_entity_poly.pdbx_strand_id
1 'polypeptide(L)'
;MKFRRSPTLRTADDFISAAGAPIQTRPEVEAGIGLATPNAVLAVPPAPPNGAQEGNQTRPWEGKRADKQTEVFNLRLTEVELEKLRFIAANTPDSMQAFIRKTLLPAIEAKLDQLV
;
A
#
# COMPACT_ATOMS: atom_id res chain seq x y z
N MET A 1 -25.64 33.88 -9.05
CA MET A 1 -24.99 32.60 -9.36
C MET A 1 -24.86 32.47 -10.88
N LYS A 2 -23.64 32.49 -11.42
CA LYS A 2 -23.38 32.37 -12.86
C LYS A 2 -22.75 31.01 -13.12
N PHE A 3 -23.53 30.06 -13.63
CA PHE A 3 -23.03 28.75 -14.06
C PHE A 3 -22.19 28.93 -15.32
N ARG A 4 -20.88 28.67 -15.25
CA ARG A 4 -20.05 28.54 -16.45
C ARG A 4 -20.30 27.15 -17.03
N ARG A 5 -20.79 27.08 -18.26
CA ARG A 5 -20.95 25.83 -19.01
C ARG A 5 -19.55 25.30 -19.35
N SER A 6 -19.29 24.04 -19.04
CA SER A 6 -18.07 23.33 -19.46
C SER A 6 -18.02 23.22 -20.99
N PRO A 7 -16.89 23.49 -21.66
CA PRO A 7 -16.79 23.30 -23.10
C PRO A 7 -16.84 21.80 -23.39
N THR A 8 -17.81 21.38 -24.19
CA THR A 8 -17.88 20.01 -24.71
C THR A 8 -16.82 19.87 -25.80
N LEU A 9 -15.72 19.19 -25.50
CA LEU A 9 -14.68 18.82 -26.46
C LEU A 9 -15.33 17.94 -27.55
N ARG A 10 -15.41 18.46 -28.78
CA ARG A 10 -16.18 17.82 -29.87
C ARG A 10 -15.33 17.13 -30.93
N THR A 11 -14.00 17.24 -30.92
CA THR A 11 -13.16 16.66 -31.98
C THR A 11 -11.72 16.42 -31.50
N ALA A 12 -11.08 15.36 -32.04
CA ALA A 12 -9.74 14.92 -31.67
C ALA A 12 -8.61 15.92 -32.04
N ASP A 13 -8.90 16.94 -32.86
CA ASP A 13 -7.94 17.95 -33.30
C ASP A 13 -7.60 18.99 -32.22
N ASP A 14 -8.40 19.08 -31.16
CA ASP A 14 -8.20 20.04 -30.04
C ASP A 14 -7.00 19.65 -29.15
N PHE A 15 -6.54 18.40 -29.19
CA PHE A 15 -5.45 17.90 -28.35
C PHE A 15 -4.05 18.37 -28.79
N ILE A 16 -3.84 18.67 -30.07
CA ILE A 16 -2.48 18.91 -30.60
C ILE A 16 -2.01 20.35 -30.36
N SER A 17 -2.92 21.28 -30.06
CA SER A 17 -2.59 22.72 -29.88
C SER A 17 -2.17 23.13 -28.47
N ALA A 18 -2.07 22.21 -27.49
CA ALA A 18 -1.71 22.54 -26.10
C ALA A 18 -0.24 22.25 -25.73
N ALA A 19 0.60 21.78 -26.67
CA ALA A 19 2.00 21.40 -26.40
C ALA A 19 3.01 22.57 -26.50
N GLY A 20 2.62 23.78 -26.08
CA GLY A 20 3.38 25.01 -26.34
C GLY A 20 3.53 25.99 -25.17
N ALA A 21 3.44 25.55 -23.91
CA ALA A 21 3.63 26.43 -22.76
C ALA A 21 4.89 26.06 -21.95
N PRO A 22 5.86 26.98 -21.76
CA PRO A 22 7.05 26.73 -20.94
C PRO A 22 6.72 26.66 -19.44
N ILE A 23 7.36 25.72 -18.74
CA ILE A 23 7.31 25.58 -17.27
C ILE A 23 7.81 26.90 -16.65
N GLN A 24 6.92 27.64 -15.99
CA GLN A 24 7.31 28.81 -15.19
C GLN A 24 7.95 28.38 -13.87
N THR A 25 9.09 29.00 -13.61
CA THR A 25 9.95 28.93 -12.44
C THR A 25 9.24 29.33 -11.14
N ARG A 26 9.57 28.59 -10.08
CA ARG A 26 9.30 28.87 -8.65
C ARG A 26 9.73 30.29 -8.25
N PRO A 27 8.93 30.99 -7.41
CA PRO A 27 9.44 32.01 -6.50
C PRO A 27 9.56 31.46 -5.06
N GLU A 28 10.81 31.43 -4.60
CA GLU A 28 11.24 31.74 -3.22
C GLU A 28 10.85 33.22 -2.96
N VAL A 29 10.48 33.77 -1.78
CA VAL A 29 11.13 33.74 -0.46
C VAL A 29 10.16 34.38 0.58
N GLU A 30 10.34 33.98 1.85
CA GLU A 30 10.28 34.77 3.10
C GLU A 30 9.04 35.59 3.55
N ALA A 31 8.52 35.26 4.74
CA ALA A 31 8.75 36.05 5.97
C ALA A 31 7.75 35.63 7.07
N GLY A 32 8.26 35.19 8.22
CA GLY A 32 7.43 34.83 9.38
C GLY A 32 8.24 34.36 10.57
N ILE A 33 9.14 35.23 11.05
CA ILE A 33 9.90 35.03 12.29
C ILE A 33 8.91 35.22 13.45
N GLY A 34 8.65 34.17 14.23
CA GLY A 34 7.78 34.20 15.40
C GLY A 34 8.38 33.34 16.51
N LEU A 35 8.93 34.02 17.50
CA LEU A 35 9.63 33.52 18.69
C LEU A 35 8.76 32.62 19.61
N ALA A 36 9.45 31.66 20.25
CA ALA A 36 9.26 31.16 21.62
C ALA A 36 8.11 30.17 21.97
N THR A 37 8.51 28.89 22.11
CA THR A 37 8.37 27.90 23.22
C THR A 37 7.43 28.21 24.43
N PRO A 38 6.94 27.22 25.23
CA PRO A 38 7.49 25.86 25.41
C PRO A 38 6.52 24.67 25.61
N ASN A 39 7.09 23.49 25.32
CA ASN A 39 6.92 22.20 26.03
C ASN A 39 5.91 22.17 27.19
N ALA A 40 4.74 21.59 26.93
CA ALA A 40 3.89 21.01 27.97
C ALA A 40 4.28 19.53 28.14
N VAL A 41 5.12 19.26 29.14
CA VAL A 41 5.40 17.91 29.64
C VAL A 41 4.10 17.39 30.27
N LEU A 42 3.39 16.54 29.55
CA LEU A 42 2.29 15.77 30.14
C LEU A 42 2.89 14.61 30.94
N ALA A 43 2.54 14.61 32.23
CA ALA A 43 3.02 13.70 33.25
C ALA A 43 2.77 12.23 32.89
N VAL A 44 3.79 11.39 33.13
CA VAL A 44 3.71 9.93 33.13
C VAL A 44 3.08 9.47 34.44
N PRO A 45 1.92 8.78 34.44
CA PRO A 45 1.46 8.05 35.62
C PRO A 45 2.28 6.75 35.80
N PRO A 46 2.58 6.33 37.04
CA PRO A 46 3.44 5.19 37.32
C PRO A 46 2.75 3.87 36.96
N ALA A 47 3.53 2.97 36.35
CA ALA A 47 3.13 1.62 35.98
C ALA A 47 2.70 0.78 37.20
N PRO A 48 1.70 -0.11 37.07
CA PRO A 48 1.51 -1.19 38.03
C PRO A 48 2.60 -2.26 37.82
N PRO A 49 3.24 -2.77 38.89
CA PRO A 49 4.12 -3.92 38.80
C PRO A 49 3.24 -5.17 38.88
N ASN A 50 2.95 -5.82 37.76
CA ASN A 50 2.51 -7.22 37.82
C ASN A 50 2.49 -7.89 36.46
N GLY A 51 2.94 -9.14 36.48
CA GLY A 51 2.75 -10.09 35.39
C GLY A 51 4.07 -10.64 34.91
N ALA A 52 4.41 -11.82 35.41
CA ALA A 52 5.40 -12.73 34.88
C ALA A 52 5.58 -12.58 33.37
N GLN A 53 6.77 -12.16 32.93
CA GLN A 53 7.21 -12.45 31.58
C GLN A 53 7.67 -13.91 31.56
N GLU A 54 6.69 -14.81 31.51
CA GLU A 54 6.91 -16.08 30.81
C GLU A 54 7.43 -15.70 29.42
N GLY A 55 8.58 -16.26 29.04
CA GLY A 55 9.23 -15.99 27.76
C GLY A 55 8.35 -16.48 26.62
N ASN A 56 7.31 -15.72 26.29
CA ASN A 56 6.50 -15.90 25.12
C ASN A 56 7.43 -15.63 23.95
N GLN A 57 7.81 -16.67 23.22
CA GLN A 57 8.45 -16.53 21.92
C GLN A 57 7.40 -15.98 20.95
N THR A 58 7.06 -14.70 21.13
CA THR A 58 6.07 -14.01 20.31
C THR A 58 6.57 -14.07 18.88
N ARG A 59 5.82 -14.77 18.03
CA ARG A 59 6.22 -14.94 16.63
C ARG A 59 6.18 -13.56 15.96
N PRO A 60 7.09 -13.26 15.01
CA PRO A 60 7.21 -11.92 14.44
C PRO A 60 5.99 -11.46 13.61
N TRP A 61 4.99 -12.32 13.43
CA TRP A 61 3.71 -12.00 12.79
C TRP A 61 2.53 -11.85 13.77
N GLU A 62 2.71 -12.17 15.05
CA GLU A 62 1.68 -11.95 16.08
C GLU A 62 1.47 -10.45 16.30
N GLY A 63 0.20 -10.01 16.31
CA GLY A 63 -0.18 -8.60 16.43
C GLY A 63 -0.16 -7.80 15.12
N LYS A 64 0.16 -8.42 13.97
CA LYS A 64 0.03 -7.76 12.67
C LYS A 64 -1.42 -7.70 12.19
N ARG A 65 -1.73 -6.66 11.42
CA ARG A 65 -3.04 -6.47 10.77
C ARG A 65 -3.27 -7.52 9.70
N ALA A 66 -4.41 -8.21 9.76
CA ALA A 66 -4.84 -9.21 8.78
C ALA A 66 -5.94 -8.69 7.84
N ASP A 67 -6.50 -7.51 8.14
CA ASP A 67 -7.64 -6.91 7.43
C ASP A 67 -7.28 -6.38 6.04
N LYS A 68 -6.04 -5.94 5.83
CA LYS A 68 -5.61 -5.29 4.59
C LYS A 68 -4.25 -5.78 4.11
N GLN A 69 -4.11 -5.92 2.79
CA GLN A 69 -2.82 -6.17 2.15
C GLN A 69 -1.94 -4.91 2.23
N THR A 70 -0.76 -5.06 2.83
CA THR A 70 0.14 -3.95 3.12
C THR A 70 1.12 -3.68 1.98
N GLU A 71 1.71 -4.73 1.40
CA GLU A 71 2.77 -4.63 0.40
C GLU A 71 2.57 -5.62 -0.76
N VAL A 72 3.02 -5.22 -1.95
CA VAL A 72 2.96 -6.08 -3.15
C VAL A 72 4.19 -6.99 -3.18
N PHE A 73 3.97 -8.29 -3.21
CA PHE A 73 5.02 -9.28 -3.42
C PHE A 73 5.04 -9.72 -4.89
N ASN A 74 6.14 -9.40 -5.60
CA ASN A 74 6.30 -9.73 -7.02
C ASN A 74 6.99 -11.09 -7.18
N LEU A 75 6.23 -12.10 -7.64
CA LEU A 75 6.76 -13.41 -8.01
C LEU A 75 7.50 -13.33 -9.34
N ARG A 76 8.73 -13.86 -9.40
CA ARG A 76 9.44 -14.10 -10.66
C ARG A 76 9.13 -15.50 -11.14
N LEU A 77 8.36 -15.60 -12.21
CA LEU A 77 8.00 -16.86 -12.84
C LEU A 77 8.73 -16.98 -14.17
N THR A 78 9.06 -18.21 -14.54
CA THR A 78 9.45 -18.55 -15.91
C THR A 78 8.25 -18.41 -16.84
N GLU A 79 8.52 -18.31 -18.14
CA GLU A 79 7.49 -18.24 -19.17
C GLU A 79 6.56 -19.46 -19.14
N VAL A 80 7.14 -20.65 -18.95
CA VAL A 80 6.38 -21.92 -18.87
C VAL A 80 5.41 -21.92 -17.68
N GLU A 81 5.84 -21.40 -16.53
CA GLU A 81 4.99 -21.31 -15.34
C GLU A 81 3.87 -20.30 -15.52
N LEU A 82 4.16 -19.17 -16.17
CA LEU A 82 3.15 -18.15 -16.49
C LEU A 82 2.07 -18.72 -17.41
N GLU A 83 2.45 -19.45 -18.45
CA GLU A 83 1.51 -20.07 -19.39
C GLU A 83 0.65 -21.14 -18.73
N LYS A 84 1.21 -21.96 -17.83
CA LYS A 84 0.42 -22.90 -17.02
C LYS A 84 -0.63 -22.18 -16.18
N LEU A 85 -0.28 -21.05 -15.56
CA LEU A 85 -1.23 -20.26 -14.77
C LEU A 85 -2.31 -19.61 -15.62
N ARG A 86 -1.96 -19.11 -16.81
CA ARG A 86 -2.93 -18.58 -17.79
C ARG A 86 -3.91 -19.66 -18.23
N PHE A 87 -3.41 -20.85 -18.51
CA PHE A 87 -4.24 -22.00 -18.86
C PHE A 87 -5.22 -22.32 -17.72
N ILE A 88 -4.75 -22.39 -16.47
CA ILE A 88 -5.62 -22.63 -15.31
C ILE A 88 -6.69 -21.54 -15.19
N ALA A 89 -6.31 -20.27 -15.30
CA ALA A 89 -7.24 -19.14 -15.19
C ALA A 89 -8.27 -19.10 -16.34
N ALA A 90 -7.93 -19.60 -17.53
CA ALA A 90 -8.88 -19.73 -18.63
C ALA A 90 -9.90 -20.86 -18.43
N ASN A 91 -9.53 -21.88 -17.65
CA ASN A 91 -10.34 -23.08 -17.43
C ASN A 91 -11.02 -23.13 -16.05
N THR A 92 -10.85 -22.08 -15.23
CA THR A 92 -11.43 -21.98 -13.90
C THR A 92 -12.05 -20.59 -13.70
N PRO A 93 -13.00 -20.42 -12.76
CA PRO A 93 -13.54 -19.09 -12.45
C PRO A 93 -12.57 -18.22 -11.64
N ASP A 94 -11.45 -18.78 -11.19
CA ASP A 94 -10.47 -18.09 -10.35
C ASP A 94 -9.52 -17.25 -11.23
N SER A 95 -9.27 -16.00 -10.81
CA SER A 95 -8.18 -15.22 -11.43
C SER A 95 -6.82 -15.84 -11.10
N MET A 96 -5.80 -15.61 -11.93
CA MET A 96 -4.43 -16.10 -11.66
C MET A 96 -3.96 -15.75 -10.24
N GLN A 97 -4.24 -14.52 -9.79
CA GLN A 97 -3.83 -14.04 -8.47
C GLN A 97 -4.62 -14.71 -7.34
N ALA A 98 -5.93 -14.92 -7.52
CA ALA A 98 -6.77 -15.64 -6.56
C ALA A 98 -6.30 -17.11 -6.42
N PHE A 99 -6.03 -17.77 -7.54
CA PHE A 99 -5.51 -19.13 -7.58
C PHE A 99 -4.17 -19.23 -6.83
N ILE A 100 -3.19 -18.39 -7.15
CA ILE A 100 -1.88 -18.39 -6.48
C ILE A 100 -2.04 -18.21 -4.97
N ARG A 101 -2.87 -17.27 -4.52
CA ARG A 101 -3.08 -17.05 -3.07
C ARG A 101 -3.74 -18.25 -2.40
N LYS A 102 -4.76 -18.84 -3.05
CA LYS A 102 -5.47 -20.02 -2.55
C LYS A 102 -4.54 -21.23 -2.42
N THR A 103 -3.56 -21.37 -3.30
CA THR A 103 -2.56 -22.45 -3.23
C THR A 103 -1.41 -22.14 -2.28
N LEU A 104 -0.92 -20.90 -2.26
CA LEU A 104 0.27 -20.50 -1.50
C LEU A 104 0.00 -20.38 0.01
N LEU A 105 -1.14 -19.82 0.42
CA LEU A 105 -1.43 -19.61 1.85
C LEU A 105 -1.46 -20.92 2.65
N PRO A 106 -2.16 -21.99 2.21
CA PRO A 106 -2.12 -23.28 2.91
C PRO A 106 -0.72 -23.89 2.96
N ALA A 107 0.07 -23.72 1.90
CA ALA A 107 1.44 -24.21 1.86
C ALA A 107 2.36 -23.49 2.87
N ILE A 108 2.14 -22.19 3.10
CA ILE A 108 2.83 -21.43 4.14
C ILE A 108 2.47 -21.97 5.52
N GLU A 109 1.19 -22.13 5.83
CA GLU A 109 0.73 -22.66 7.12
C GLU A 109 1.29 -24.07 7.38
N ALA A 110 1.22 -24.96 6.38
CA ALA A 110 1.79 -26.30 6.47
C ALA A 110 3.32 -26.27 6.69
N LYS A 111 4.02 -25.29 6.11
CA LYS A 111 5.46 -25.14 6.32
C LYS A 111 5.78 -24.57 7.70
N LEU A 112 4.95 -23.67 8.22
CA LEU A 112 5.09 -23.14 9.58
C LEU A 112 4.88 -24.25 10.62
N ASP A 113 3.89 -25.12 10.43
CA ASP A 113 3.62 -26.26 11.31
C ASP A 113 4.83 -27.22 11.41
N GLN A 114 5.56 -27.41 10.31
CA GLN A 114 6.79 -28.23 10.30
C GLN A 114 7.98 -27.60 11.03
N LEU A 115 7.96 -26.29 11.26
CA LEU A 115 9.07 -25.54 11.87
C LEU A 115 8.86 -25.28 13.36
N VAL A 116 7.70 -25.65 13.89
CA VAL A 116 7.26 -25.48 15.28
C VAL A 116 7.31 -26.83 15.98
#